data_AF-Q4TDZ2-F1
#
_entry.id   AF-Q4TDZ2-F1
#
_cell.length_a   1.000
_cell.length_b   1.000
_cell.length_c   1.000
_cell.angle_alpha   90.00
_cell.angle_beta   90.00
_cell.angle_gamma   90.00
#
_symmetry.space_group_name_H-M   'P 1'
#
loop_
_entity.id
_entity.type
_entity.pdbx_description
1 polymer ?
#
loop_
_entity_poly.entity_id
_entity_poly.type
_entity_poly.pdbx_seq_one_letter_code
_entity_poly.pdbx_strand_id
1 'polypeptide(L)'
;MAGPTYGYYRATIFLAMFVGYTLYYFNRKTFSFVMPSLMHEIPLDKDDLGMITSSQSLAYAISKFISGVLSDQVSARWLFSVGLLMVGGINVLFSWSSTVAVFSALWFLNGL
;
A
#
# COMPACT_ATOMS: atom_id res chain seq x y z
N MET A 1 -14.75 11.08 -37.46
CA MET A 1 -13.98 10.61 -36.29
C MET A 1 -14.95 9.90 -35.35
N ALA A 2 -14.99 8.57 -35.37
CA ALA A 2 -15.79 7.81 -34.42
C ALA A 2 -15.18 8.02 -33.03
N GLY A 3 -15.89 8.72 -32.14
CA GLY A 3 -15.45 8.88 -30.77
C GLY A 3 -15.23 7.50 -30.14
N PRO A 4 -14.22 7.31 -29.29
CA PRO A 4 -13.92 6.02 -28.65
C PRO A 4 -15.20 5.38 -28.11
N THR A 5 -15.52 4.20 -28.66
CA THR A 5 -16.72 3.42 -28.31
C THR A 5 -16.69 3.11 -26.82
N TYR A 6 -17.83 3.22 -26.13
CA TYR A 6 -17.99 2.98 -24.69
C TYR A 6 -17.24 1.74 -24.14
N GLY A 7 -17.07 0.70 -24.96
CA GLY A 7 -16.25 -0.48 -24.64
C GLY A 7 -14.76 -0.21 -24.41
N TYR A 8 -14.14 0.70 -25.19
CA TYR A 8 -12.73 1.07 -25.03
C TYR A 8 -12.47 1.74 -23.67
N TYR A 9 -13.33 2.68 -23.27
CA TYR A 9 -13.19 3.32 -21.95
C TYR A 9 -13.38 2.34 -20.80
N ARG A 10 -14.34 1.41 -20.89
CA ARG A 10 -14.50 0.34 -19.87
C ARG A 10 -13.28 -0.56 -19.78
N ALA A 11 -12.72 -0.98 -20.92
CA ALA A 11 -11.52 -1.82 -20.94
C ALA A 11 -10.31 -1.09 -20.33
N THR A 12 -10.10 0.18 -20.68
CA THR A 12 -9.01 1.01 -20.13
C THR A 12 -9.17 1.23 -18.62
N ILE A 13 -10.38 1.56 -18.15
CA ILE A 13 -10.64 1.72 -16.71
C ILE A 13 -10.41 0.40 -15.96
N PHE A 14 -10.92 -0.70 -16.50
CA PHE A 14 -10.72 -2.03 -15.90
C PHE A 14 -9.23 -2.39 -15.82
N LEU A 15 -8.48 -2.22 -16.91
CA LEU A 15 -7.05 -2.51 -16.94
C LEU A 15 -6.29 -1.62 -15.95
N ALA A 16 -6.60 -0.33 -15.89
CA ALA A 16 -5.97 0.60 -14.95
C ALA A 16 -6.25 0.21 -13.49
N MET A 17 -7.49 -0.16 -13.16
CA MET A 17 -7.86 -0.64 -11.83
C MET A 17 -7.18 -1.97 -11.50
N PHE A 18 -7.15 -2.91 -12.45
CA PHE A 18 -6.52 -4.21 -12.29
C PHE A 18 -5.02 -4.05 -12.00
N VAL A 19 -4.30 -3.34 -12.87
CA VAL A 19 -2.86 -3.11 -12.72
C VAL A 19 -2.56 -2.36 -11.43
N GLY A 20 -3.29 -1.29 -11.13
CA GLY A 20 -3.08 -0.54 -9.89
C GLY A 20 -3.36 -1.38 -8.64
N TYR A 21 -4.37 -2.24 -8.67
CA TYR A 21 -4.66 -3.15 -7.56
C TYR A 21 -3.57 -4.22 -7.40
N THR A 22 -3.07 -4.77 -8.51
CA THR A 22 -1.93 -5.70 -8.49
C THR A 22 -0.69 -5.04 -7.90
N LEU A 23 -0.37 -3.81 -8.31
CA LEU A 23 0.77 -3.05 -7.77
C LEU A 23 0.61 -2.78 -6.28
N TYR A 24 -0.59 -2.40 -5.84
CA TYR A 24 -0.91 -2.22 -4.42
C TYR A 24 -0.70 -3.51 -3.61
N TYR A 25 -1.13 -4.65 -4.17
CA TYR A 25 -0.94 -5.95 -3.52
C TYR A 25 0.54 -6.37 -3.47
N PHE A 26 1.30 -6.09 -4.53
CA PHE A 26 2.73 -6.36 -4.59
C PHE A 26 3.50 -5.56 -3.53
N ASN A 27 3.12 -4.30 -3.37
CA ASN A 27 3.69 -3.42 -2.38
C ASN A 27 3.47 -3.94 -0.95
N ARG A 28 2.26 -4.43 -0.64
CA ARG A 28 1.97 -5.09 0.64
C ARG A 28 2.80 -6.34 0.91
N LYS A 29 3.11 -7.10 -0.14
CA LYS A 29 3.92 -8.32 -0.01
C LYS A 29 5.41 -8.04 0.08
N THR A 30 5.86 -6.82 -0.22
CA THR A 30 7.29 -6.46 -0.27
C THR A 30 7.98 -6.71 1.08
N PHE A 31 7.34 -6.40 2.21
CA PHE A 31 7.92 -6.68 3.53
C PHE A 31 8.13 -8.17 3.79
N SER A 32 7.21 -9.04 3.35
CA SER A 32 7.41 -10.49 3.50
C SER A 32 8.61 -11.01 2.71
N PHE A 33 8.98 -10.35 1.60
CA PHE A 33 10.17 -10.70 0.82
C PHE A 33 11.46 -10.14 1.43
N VAL A 34 11.41 -8.93 1.99
CA VAL A 34 12.58 -8.25 2.56
C VAL A 34 12.88 -8.71 4.00
N MET A 35 11.88 -9.19 4.74
CA MET A 35 11.99 -9.67 6.12
C MET A 35 13.18 -10.61 6.38
N PRO A 36 13.41 -11.70 5.60
CA PRO A 36 14.58 -12.56 5.82
C PRO A 36 15.92 -11.83 5.63
N SER A 37 16.01 -10.89 4.69
CA SER A 37 17.22 -10.08 4.48
C SER A 37 17.42 -9.06 5.62
N LEU A 38 16.34 -8.43 6.09
CA LEU A 38 16.40 -7.47 7.21
C LEU A 38 16.86 -8.15 8.51
N MET A 39 16.42 -9.38 8.76
CA MET A 39 16.87 -10.19 9.92
C MET A 39 18.36 -10.58 9.86
N HIS A 40 18.97 -10.54 8.68
CA HIS A 40 20.38 -10.86 8.50
C HIS A 40 21.28 -9.63 8.66
N GLU A 41 20.79 -8.44 8.30
CA GLU A 41 21.53 -7.18 8.38
C GLU A 41 21.33 -6.44 9.71
N ILE A 42 20.17 -6.61 10.34
CA ILE A 42 19.79 -5.95 11.59
C ILE A 42 19.48 -7.05 12.61
N PRO A 43 19.95 -6.95 13.88
CA PRO A 43 19.55 -7.85 14.95
C PRO A 43 18.11 -7.56 15.37
N LEU A 44 17.17 -7.90 14.49
CA LEU A 44 15.73 -7.82 14.68
C LEU A 44 15.26 -9.12 15.32
N ASP A 45 14.62 -9.02 16.48
CA ASP A 45 13.98 -10.17 17.10
C ASP A 45 12.64 -10.47 16.40
N LYS A 46 12.15 -11.71 16.55
CA LYS A 46 10.86 -12.12 16.00
C LYS A 46 9.70 -11.31 16.59
N ASP A 47 9.85 -10.82 17.81
CA ASP A 47 8.87 -9.97 18.48
C ASP A 47 8.72 -8.60 17.79
N ASP A 48 9.82 -8.01 17.34
CA ASP A 48 9.81 -6.73 16.61
C ASP A 48 9.10 -6.85 15.25
N LEU A 49 9.29 -7.97 14.56
CA LEU A 49 8.59 -8.28 13.31
C LEU A 49 7.08 -8.46 13.52
N GLY A 50 6.70 -9.09 14.63
CA GLY A 50 5.30 -9.21 15.05
C GLY A 50 4.66 -7.84 15.31
N MET A 51 5.40 -6.92 15.93
CA MET A 51 4.94 -5.53 16.12
C MET A 51 4.74 -4.80 14.79
N ILE A 52 5.66 -4.93 13.82
CA ILE A 52 5.53 -4.26 12.50
C ILE A 52 4.34 -4.81 11.70
N THR A 53 4.14 -6.13 11.68
CA THR A 53 3.03 -6.74 10.93
C THR A 53 1.66 -6.49 11.57
N SER A 54 1.60 -6.48 12.91
CA SER A 54 0.36 -6.13 13.62
C SER A 54 0.00 -4.66 13.47
N SER A 55 0.98 -3.74 13.45
CA SER A 55 0.73 -2.32 13.21
C SER A 55 0.10 -2.08 11.84
N GLN A 56 0.60 -2.72 10.78
CA GLN A 56 0.01 -2.66 9.44
C GLN A 56 -1.43 -3.19 9.42
N SER A 57 -1.68 -4.28 10.14
CA SER A 57 -3.02 -4.87 10.22
C SER A 57 -4.01 -3.93 10.92
N LEU A 58 -3.56 -3.23 11.96
CA LEU A 58 -4.34 -2.21 12.66
C LEU A 58 -4.60 -0.98 11.77
N ALA A 59 -3.58 -0.46 11.09
CA ALA A 59 -3.73 0.62 10.11
C ALA A 59 -4.76 0.25 9.04
N TYR A 60 -4.70 -0.98 8.52
CA TYR A 60 -5.64 -1.45 7.52
C TYR A 60 -7.09 -1.54 8.05
N ALA A 61 -7.27 -1.94 9.31
CA ALA A 61 -8.58 -1.95 9.94
C ALA A 61 -9.15 -0.53 10.03
N ILE A 62 -8.32 0.43 10.47
CA ILE A 62 -8.68 1.85 10.55
C ILE A 62 -9.02 2.39 9.16
N SER A 63 -8.21 2.09 8.15
CA SER A 63 -8.42 2.57 6.79
C SER A 63 -9.64 2.00 6.11
N LYS A 64 -10.03 0.77 6.42
CA LYS A 64 -11.31 0.24 5.95
C LYS A 64 -12.50 0.98 6.54
N PHE A 65 -12.43 1.35 7.82
CA PHE A 65 -13.47 2.19 8.45
C PHE A 65 -13.53 3.57 7.81
N ILE A 66 -12.38 4.23 7.66
CA ILE A 66 -12.29 5.57 7.06
C ILE A 66 -12.72 5.53 5.59
N SER A 67 -12.21 4.57 4.81
CA SER A 67 -12.54 4.43 3.39
C SER A 67 -14.00 4.08 3.16
N GLY A 68 -14.66 3.38 4.08
CA GLY A 68 -16.11 3.14 4.01
C GLY A 68 -16.90 4.45 4.06
N VAL A 69 -16.54 5.35 4.98
CA VAL A 69 -17.18 6.67 5.11
C VAL A 69 -16.73 7.62 3.99
N LEU A 70 -15.46 7.60 3.61
CA LEU A 70 -14.92 8.45 2.53
C LEU A 70 -15.42 8.03 1.15
N SER A 71 -15.71 6.74 0.93
CA SER A 71 -16.25 6.22 -0.34
C SER A 71 -17.58 6.89 -0.71
N ASP A 72 -18.39 7.23 0.28
CA ASP A 72 -19.69 7.89 0.05
C ASP A 72 -19.54 9.37 -0.32
N GLN A 73 -18.39 10.00 -0.03
CA GLN A 73 -18.17 11.43 -0.25
C GLN A 73 -17.12 11.75 -1.32
N VAL A 74 -16.20 10.82 -1.61
CA VAL A 74 -15.03 11.06 -2.48
C VAL A 74 -15.06 10.10 -3.67
N SER A 75 -14.92 10.66 -4.87
CA SER A 75 -14.84 9.87 -6.09
C SER A 75 -13.70 8.82 -6.02
N ALA A 76 -14.01 7.56 -6.35
CA ALA A 76 -13.07 6.43 -6.29
C ALA A 76 -11.76 6.67 -7.06
N ARG A 77 -11.80 7.51 -8.11
CA ARG A 77 -10.63 7.89 -8.91
C ARG A 77 -9.57 8.66 -8.10
N TRP A 78 -10.01 9.57 -7.21
CA TRP A 78 -9.11 10.34 -6.34
C TRP A 78 -8.53 9.47 -5.23
N LEU A 79 -9.37 8.64 -4.59
CA LEU A 79 -8.92 7.69 -3.57
C LEU A 79 -7.83 6.74 -4.09
N PHE A 80 -8.04 6.20 -5.29
CA PHE A 80 -7.09 5.27 -5.89
C PHE A 80 -5.76 5.93 -6.25
N SER A 81 -5.79 7.12 -6.84
CA SER A 81 -4.58 7.83 -7.28
C SER A 81 -3.73 8.30 -6.10
N VAL A 82 -4.38 8.85 -5.06
CA VAL A 82 -3.69 9.31 -3.84
C VAL A 82 -3.12 8.12 -3.07
N GLY A 83 -3.87 7.03 -2.93
CA GLY A 83 -3.39 5.82 -2.28
C GLY A 83 -2.17 5.22 -2.99
N LEU A 84 -2.17 5.18 -4.33
CA LEU A 84 -1.04 4.66 -5.10
C LEU A 84 0.22 5.52 -4.93
N LEU A 85 0.08 6.85 -4.94
CA LEU A 85 1.20 7.78 -4.72
C LEU A 85 1.75 7.69 -3.30
N MET A 86 0.87 7.59 -2.31
CA MET A 86 1.25 7.46 -0.90
C MET A 86 2.06 6.17 -0.68
N VAL A 87 1.56 5.05 -1.18
CA VAL A 87 2.22 3.73 -1.08
C VAL A 87 3.57 3.70 -1.79
N GLY A 88 3.66 4.32 -2.97
CA GLY A 88 4.91 4.48 -3.72
C GLY A 88 5.94 5.30 -2.94
N GLY A 89 5.54 6.46 -2.42
CA GLY A 89 6.42 7.33 -1.63
C GLY A 89 6.93 6.65 -0.36
N ILE A 90 6.07 5.90 0.33
CA ILE A 90 6.45 5.17 1.54
C ILE A 90 7.48 4.08 1.24
N ASN A 91 7.42 3.40 0.09
CA ASN A 91 8.42 2.39 -0.27
C ASN A 91 9.78 2.98 -0.58
N VAL A 92 9.83 4.14 -1.23
CA VAL A 92 11.08 4.85 -1.47
C VAL A 92 11.72 5.24 -0.13
N LEU A 93 10.93 5.73 0.82
CA LEU A 93 11.39 6.04 2.18
C LEU A 93 11.81 4.80 2.97
N PHE A 94 11.12 3.67 2.75
CA PHE A 94 11.47 2.39 3.37
C PHE A 94 12.86 1.92 2.93
N SER A 95 13.22 2.12 1.67
CA SER A 95 14.56 1.77 1.15
C SER A 95 15.70 2.63 1.70
N TRP A 96 15.42 3.82 2.24
CA TRP A 96 16.43 4.71 2.82
C TRP A 96 16.60 4.51 4.35
N SER A 97 15.64 3.85 5.00
CA SER A 97 15.60 3.76 6.46
C SER A 97 16.38 2.55 7.00
N SER A 98 17.02 2.70 8.17
CA SER A 98 17.86 1.66 8.81
C SER A 98 17.40 1.29 10.23
N THR A 99 16.31 1.88 10.73
CA THR A 99 15.88 1.75 12.14
C THR A 99 14.51 1.10 12.27
N VAL A 100 14.38 0.15 13.20
CA VAL A 100 13.16 -0.64 13.49
C VAL A 100 11.93 0.22 13.74
N ALA A 101 12.05 1.29 14.53
CA ALA A 101 10.95 2.21 14.83
C ALA A 101 10.44 2.96 13.59
N VAL A 102 11.36 3.32 12.68
CA VAL A 102 11.02 4.00 11.42
C VAL A 102 10.40 2.99 10.44
N PHE A 103 10.87 1.73 10.45
CA PHE A 103 10.20 0.66 9.70
C PHE A 103 8.77 0.43 10.18
N SER A 104 8.51 0.36 11.48
CA SER A 104 7.14 0.15 11.99
C SER A 104 6.21 1.32 11.65
N ALA A 105 6.70 2.56 11.75
CA ALA A 105 5.93 3.76 11.43
C ALA A 105 5.64 3.89 9.93
N LEU A 106 6.63 3.66 9.07
CA LEU A 106 6.46 3.66 7.62
C LEU A 106 5.54 2.52 7.17
N TRP A 107 5.67 1.33 7.78
CA TRP A 107 4.84 0.18 7.45
C TRP A 107 3.40 0.33 7.94
N PHE A 108 3.19 0.99 9.08
CA PHE A 108 1.87 1.43 9.55
C PHE A 108 1.24 2.42 8.55
N LEU A 109 2.00 3.42 8.10
CA LEU A 109 1.53 4.39 7.12
C LEU A 109 1.23 3.75 5.76
N ASN A 110 1.94 2.68 5.38
CA ASN A 110 1.67 1.90 4.17
C ASN A 110 0.37 1.09 4.27
N GLY A 111 0.02 0.67 5.50
CA GLY A 111 -1.23 -0.02 5.80
C GLY A 111 -2.45 0.91 5.78
N LEU A 112 -2.23 2.22 5.94
CA LEU A 112 -3.26 3.25 5.91
C LEU A 112 -3.76 3.49 4.46
#